data_AF-A0A532C3Q0-F1
#
_entry.id   AF-A0A532C3Q0-F1
#
_cell.length_a   1.000
_cell.length_b   1.000
_cell.length_c   1.000
_cell.angle_alpha   90.00
_cell.angle_beta   90.00
_cell.angle_gamma   90.00
#
_symmetry.space_group_name_H-M   'P 1'
#
loop_
_entity.id
_entity.type
_entity.pdbx_description
1 polymer ?
#
loop_
_entity_poly.entity_id
_entity_poly.type
_entity_poly.pdbx_seq_one_letter_code
_entity_poly.pdbx_strand_id
1 'polypeptide(L)' 'MVLVNRILLVALGMLATVETAAAAEARVAYRLSAGDTVEIGIASISERTQRAVVQMDGTIALPEVGMVSVGGLTPA' A
#
# COMPACT_ATOMS: atom_id res chain seq x y z
N MET A 1 -29.98 -26.21 39.14
CA MET A 1 -28.59 -26.39 38.66
C MET A 1 -28.46 -26.47 37.13
N VAL A 2 -29.30 -27.23 36.42
CA VAL A 2 -29.21 -27.41 34.95
C VAL A 2 -29.49 -26.14 34.14
N LEU A 3 -30.42 -25.29 34.59
CA LEU A 3 -30.76 -24.03 33.89
C LEU A 3 -29.61 -23.00 33.92
N VAL A 4 -28.91 -22.89 35.06
CA VAL A 4 -27.74 -22.01 35.25
C VAL A 4 -26.59 -22.46 34.35
N ASN A 5 -26.36 -23.78 34.25
CA ASN A 5 -25.29 -24.33 33.41
C ASN A 5 -25.54 -24.09 31.91
N ARG A 6 -26.80 -24.10 31.46
CA ARG A 6 -27.19 -23.81 30.08
C ARG A 6 -27.01 -22.34 29.72
N ILE A 7 -27.34 -21.42 30.64
CA ILE A 7 -27.13 -19.98 30.46
C ILE A 7 -25.63 -19.67 30.40
N LEU A 8 -24.82 -20.36 31.22
CA LEU A 8 -23.37 -20.20 31.24
C LEU A 8 -22.71 -20.68 29.93
N LEU A 9 -23.19 -21.79 29.36
CA LEU A 9 -22.74 -22.32 28.06
C LEU A 9 -23.10 -21.39 26.89
N VAL A 10 -24.28 -20.76 26.92
CA VAL A 10 -24.69 -19.79 25.88
C VAL A 10 -23.87 -18.50 25.98
N ALA A 11 -23.62 -18.02 27.19
CA ALA A 11 -22.78 -16.83 27.42
C ALA A 11 -21.32 -17.06 26.97
N LEU A 12 -20.76 -18.25 27.21
CA LEU A 12 -19.41 -18.60 26.76
C LEU A 12 -19.31 -18.73 25.23
N GLY A 13 -20.35 -19.25 24.58
CA GLY A 13 -20.42 -19.34 23.12
C GLY A 13 -20.54 -17.98 22.42
N MET A 14 -21.21 -17.02 23.06
CA MET A 14 -21.39 -15.67 22.51
C MET A 14 -20.11 -14.81 22.61
N LEU A 15 -19.20 -15.14 23.52
CA LEU A 15 -17.88 -14.50 23.64
C LEU A 15 -16.86 -14.99 22.59
N ALA A 16 -17.12 -16.14 21.94
CA ALA A 16 -16.18 -16.75 21.00
C ALA A 16 -16.31 -16.24 19.55
N THR A 17 -17.27 -15.35 19.26
CA THR A 17 -17.47 -14.78 17.91
C THR A 17 -16.84 -13.39 17.76
N VAL A 18 -16.05 -12.93 18.73
CA VAL A 18 -15.38 -11.62 18.67
C VAL A 18 -14.19 -11.69 17.72
N GLU A 19 -14.47 -11.29 16.47
CA GLU A 19 -13.61 -10.50 15.58
C GLU A 19 -12.11 -10.80 15.59
N THR A 20 -11.69 -11.65 14.65
CA THR A 20 -10.33 -11.59 14.09
C THR A 20 -10.40 -11.47 12.57
N ALA A 21 -10.90 -10.32 12.10
CA ALA A 21 -10.82 -9.96 10.67
C ALA A 21 -10.55 -8.46 10.50
N ALA A 22 -9.64 -7.92 11.32
CA ALA A 22 -9.05 -6.61 11.09
C ALA A 22 -7.53 -6.77 10.94
N ALA A 23 -7.11 -7.65 10.01
CA ALA A 23 -5.86 -7.42 9.31
C ALA A 23 -6.12 -6.24 8.37
N ALA A 24 -6.22 -5.03 8.94
CA ALA A 24 -6.05 -3.83 8.16
C ALA A 24 -4.63 -3.94 7.62
N GLU A 25 -4.53 -4.36 6.36
CA GLU A 25 -3.32 -4.28 5.57
C GLU A 25 -2.87 -2.83 5.66
N ALA A 26 -1.99 -2.55 6.62
CA ALA A 26 -1.35 -1.27 6.73
C ALA A 26 -0.65 -1.11 5.39
N ARG A 27 -1.25 -0.31 4.50
CA ARG A 27 -0.70 -0.06 3.18
C ARG A 27 0.61 0.68 3.42
N VAL A 28 1.67 -0.09 3.61
CA VAL A 28 3.03 0.43 3.66
C VAL A 28 3.24 1.04 2.29
N ALA A 29 3.20 2.36 2.24
CA ALA A 29 3.39 3.09 1.00
C ALA A 29 4.77 2.71 0.46
N TYR A 30 4.78 2.09 -0.72
CA TYR A 30 6.00 1.65 -1.36
C TYR A 30 6.91 2.84 -1.59
N ARG A 31 8.20 2.67 -1.27
CA ARG A 31 9.22 3.69 -1.48
C ARG A 31 10.06 3.31 -2.69
N LEU A 32 10.13 4.22 -3.65
CA LEU A 32 10.92 4.06 -4.86
C LEU A 32 12.39 3.85 -4.52
N SER A 33 12.99 2.82 -5.11
CA SER A 33 14.39 2.44 -4.94
C SER A 33 15.12 2.45 -6.27
N ALA A 34 16.45 2.56 -6.22
CA ALA A 34 17.29 2.50 -7.42
C ALA A 34 17.07 1.18 -8.18
N GLY A 35 16.92 1.28 -9.50
CA GLY A 35 16.59 0.16 -10.39
C GLY A 35 15.08 -0.02 -10.63
N ASP A 36 14.21 0.63 -9.86
CA ASP A 36 12.77 0.58 -10.11
C ASP A 36 12.43 1.27 -11.44
N THR A 37 11.47 0.71 -12.18
CA THR A 37 10.91 1.37 -13.36
C THR A 37 9.60 2.02 -12.99
N VAL A 38 9.53 3.34 -13.12
CA VAL A 38 8.31 4.13 -12.89
C VAL A 38 7.67 4.50 -14.22
N GLU A 39 6.34 4.46 -14.23
CA GLU A 39 5.53 4.94 -15.34
C GLU A 39 5.00 6.33 -14.99
N ILE A 40 5.25 7.30 -15.87
CA ILE A 40 4.84 8.69 -15.70
C ILE A 40 3.81 9.02 -16.77
N GLY A 41 2.58 9.29 -16.34
CA GLY A 41 1.54 9.88 -17.17
C GLY A 41 1.56 11.41 -17.04
N ILE A 42 1.74 12.13 -18.14
CA ILE A 42 1.60 13.59 -18.15
C ILE A 42 0.15 13.93 -18.49
N ALA A 43 -0.58 14.53 -17.56
CA ALA A 43 -2.01 14.83 -17.73
C ALA A 43 -2.31 15.71 -18.97
N SER A 44 -1.35 16.54 -19.38
CA SER A 44 -1.46 17.38 -20.58
C SER A 44 -1.28 16.61 -21.90
N ILE A 45 -0.76 15.38 -21.87
CA ILE A 45 -0.48 14.56 -23.05
C ILE A 45 -0.84 13.09 -22.74
N SER A 46 -2.13 12.75 -22.82
CA SER A 46 -2.65 11.42 -22.47
C SER A 46 -2.07 10.26 -23.28
N GLU A 47 -1.51 10.52 -24.47
CA GLU A 47 -0.86 9.49 -25.31
C GLU A 47 0.61 9.26 -24.94
N ARG A 48 1.19 10.12 -24.09
CA ARG A 48 2.62 10.11 -23.77
C ARG A 48 2.87 9.62 -22.36
N THR A 49 2.50 8.37 -22.13
CA THR A 49 2.93 7.60 -20.97
C THR A 49 4.39 7.20 -21.17
N GLN A 50 5.28 7.73 -20.33
CA GLN A 50 6.71 7.47 -20.43
C GLN A 50 7.18 6.60 -19.27
N ARG A 51 8.16 5.74 -19.53
CA ARG A 51 8.75 4.89 -18.50
C ARG A 51 10.19 5.35 -18.24
N ALA A 52 10.51 5.61 -16.99
CA ALA A 52 11.85 6.00 -16.57
C ALA A 52 12.36 5.04 -15.49
N VAL A 53 13.65 4.74 -15.52
CA VAL A 53 14.31 3.92 -14.49
C VAL A 53 14.90 4.85 -13.44
N VAL A 54 14.66 4.53 -12.17
CA VAL A 54 15.30 5.22 -11.04
C VAL A 54 16.79 4.86 -11.06
N GLN A 55 17.64 5.85 -11.24
CA GLN A 55 19.08 5.71 -11.28
C GLN A 55 19.66 5.41 -9.90
N MET A 56 20.94 5.05 -9.85
CA MET A 56 21.64 4.68 -8.60
C MET A 56 21.73 5.82 -7.58
N ASP A 57 21.63 7.07 -8.05
CA ASP A 57 21.56 8.27 -7.23
C ASP A 57 20.13 8.57 -6.72
N GLY A 58 19.14 7.72 -7.05
CA GLY A 58 17.75 7.91 -6.68
C GLY A 58 17.01 8.93 -7.56
N THR A 59 17.54 9.29 -8.73
CA THR A 59 16.88 10.23 -9.64
C THR A 59 16.25 9.54 -10.85
N ILE A 60 15.31 10.21 -11.51
CA ILE A 60 14.78 9.82 -12.83
C ILE A 60 15.04 10.93 -13.83
N ALA A 61 15.26 10.55 -15.09
CA ALA A 61 15.35 11.49 -16.19
C ALA A 61 13.94 11.72 -16.76
N LEU A 62 13.41 12.92 -16.59
CA LEU A 62 12.17 13.36 -17.24
C LEU A 62 12.52 14.22 -18.45
N PRO A 63 11.98 13.90 -19.65
CA PRO A 63 12.03 14.79 -20.79
C PRO A 63 11.45 16.16 -20.41
N GLU A 64 12.06 17.22 -20.94
CA GLU A 64 11.67 18.64 -20.73
C GLU A 64 11.92 19.21 -19.32
N VAL A 65 11.93 18.38 -18.27
CA VAL A 65 12.23 18.81 -16.89
C VAL A 65 13.70 18.56 -16.50
N GLY A 66 14.30 17.47 -16.99
CA GLY A 66 15.64 17.03 -16.62
C GLY A 66 15.63 16.01 -15.48
N MET A 67 16.63 16.08 -14.60
CA MET A 67 16.83 15.10 -13.53
C MET A 67 15.98 15.44 -12.30
N VAL A 68 15.20 14.47 -11.81
CA VAL A 68 14.32 14.64 -10.65
C VAL A 68 14.61 13.58 -9.59
N SER A 69 14.80 14.00 -8.34
CA SER A 69 15.03 13.09 -7.21
C SER A 69 13.73 12.43 -6.76
N VAL A 70 13.70 11.09 -6.78
CA VAL A 70 12.51 10.29 -6.42
C VAL A 70 12.79 9.15 -5.44
N GLY A 71 14.06 8.87 -5.15
CA GLY A 71 14.47 7.84 -4.20
C GLY A 71 13.84 8.06 -2.81
N GLY A 72 13.22 7.02 -2.27
CA GLY A 72 12.55 7.06 -0.98
C GLY A 72 11.15 7.70 -0.99
N LEU A 73 10.70 8.27 -2.11
CA LEU A 73 9.35 8.82 -2.26
C LEU A 73 8.33 7.73 -2.59
N THR A 74 7.06 8.06 -2.37
CA THR A 74 5.93 7.22 -2.74
C THR A 74 5.46 7.57 -4.15
N PRO A 75 5.04 6.60 -4.97
CA PRO A 75 4.47 6.87 -6.30
C PRO A 75 3.10 7.55 -6.28
N ALA A 76 2.41 7.51 -5.14
CA ALA A 76 1.09 8.09 -4.89
C ALA A 76 1.20 9.44 -4.19
#